data_AF-A0A090TBZ2-F1
#
_entry.id   AF-A0A090TBZ2-F1
#
_cell.length_a   1.000
_cell.length_b   1.000
_cell.length_c   1.000
_cell.angle_alpha   90.00
_cell.angle_beta   90.00
_cell.angle_gamma   90.00
#
_symmetry.space_group_name_H-M   'P 1'
#
loop_
_entity.id
_entity.type
_entity.pdbx_description
1 polymer ?
#
loop_
_entity_poly.entity_id
_entity_poly.type
_entity_poly.pdbx_seq_one_letter_code
_entity_poly.pdbx_strand_id
1 'polypeptide(L)'
;MSKLIDKKWQMLPVIALSVCMMVGLYGFYITLEKSIHDSVRRTTESLLADVIYEIQEDAPNFVSSQTIDDYIGDLTQADADARIQVINGFGTVVGDTALSDRALVDLDNHADRPEFIKAWETGVGEDVRFSSVLSVDMFYSARKMYVGDQDYVIVLAVPMHHLKASPTS
;
A
#
# COMPACT_ATOMS: atom_id res chain seq x y z
N MET A 1 35.67 -45.25 -36.89
CA MET A 1 36.05 -45.15 -35.47
C MET A 1 35.22 -44.06 -34.81
N SER A 2 34.01 -44.38 -34.34
CA SER A 2 33.21 -43.44 -33.54
C SER A 2 33.70 -43.54 -32.09
N LYS A 3 34.29 -42.46 -31.58
CA LYS A 3 34.63 -42.35 -30.16
C LYS A 3 33.32 -42.42 -29.38
N LEU A 4 33.11 -43.52 -28.66
CA LEU A 4 32.16 -43.62 -27.57
C LEU A 4 32.64 -42.64 -26.50
N ILE A 5 32.21 -41.39 -26.58
CA ILE A 5 32.33 -40.44 -25.48
C ILE A 5 31.54 -41.07 -24.33
N ASP A 6 32.18 -41.34 -23.19
CA ASP A 6 31.47 -42.01 -22.08
C ASP A 6 30.20 -41.23 -21.76
N LYS A 7 29.09 -41.94 -21.59
CA LYS A 7 27.76 -41.39 -21.29
C LYS A 7 27.78 -40.33 -20.17
N LYS A 8 28.73 -40.45 -19.23
CA LYS A 8 29.00 -39.50 -18.15
C LYS A 8 29.38 -38.09 -18.65
N TRP A 9 30.19 -37.98 -19.71
CA TRP A 9 30.61 -36.70 -20.29
C TRP A 9 29.53 -36.04 -21.15
N GLN A 10 28.59 -36.81 -21.70
CA GLN A 10 27.43 -36.27 -22.42
C GLN A 10 26.38 -35.67 -21.47
N MET A 11 26.29 -36.14 -20.21
CA MET A 11 25.34 -35.62 -19.22
C MET A 11 25.81 -34.33 -18.53
N LEU A 12 27.12 -34.08 -18.47
CA LEU A 12 27.72 -32.88 -17.88
C LEU A 12 27.12 -31.55 -18.39
N PRO A 13 27.01 -31.29 -19.71
CA PRO A 13 26.43 -30.05 -20.20
C PRO A 13 24.94 -29.92 -19.88
N VAL A 14 24.19 -31.03 -19.84
CA VAL A 14 22.76 -31.03 -19.49
C VAL A 14 22.57 -30.67 -18.02
N ILE A 15 23.38 -31.25 -17.13
CA ILE A 15 23.37 -30.92 -15.70
C ILE A 15 23.78 -29.46 -15.49
N ALA A 16 24.86 -29.01 -16.15
CA ALA A 16 25.31 -27.62 -16.05
C ALA A 16 24.24 -26.62 -16.52
N LEU A 17 23.56 -26.91 -17.64
CA LEU A 17 22.47 -26.08 -18.15
C LEU A 17 21.27 -26.07 -17.22
N SER A 18 20.90 -27.22 -16.65
CA SER A 18 19.79 -27.33 -15.69
C SER A 18 20.07 -26.54 -14.42
N VAL A 19 21.29 -26.61 -13.88
CA VAL A 19 21.71 -25.83 -12.71
C VAL A 19 21.71 -24.34 -13.03
N CYS A 20 22.24 -23.95 -14.18
CA CYS A 20 22.25 -22.55 -14.62
C CYS A 20 20.83 -21.99 -14.77
N MET A 21 19.92 -22.78 -15.36
CA MET A 21 18.51 -22.44 -15.48
C MET A 21 17.84 -22.30 -14.11
N MET A 22 18.13 -23.19 -13.17
CA MET A 22 17.56 -23.13 -11.81
C MET A 22 18.01 -21.87 -11.07
N VAL A 23 19.29 -21.49 -11.17
CA VAL A 23 19.82 -20.25 -10.60
C VAL A 23 19.20 -19.02 -11.27
N GLY A 24 19.07 -19.05 -12.60
CA GLY A 24 18.42 -17.97 -13.35
C GLY A 24 16.96 -17.76 -12.96
N LEU A 25 16.18 -18.84 -12.84
CA LEU A 25 14.80 -18.79 -12.39
C LEU A 25 14.67 -18.28 -10.95
N TYR A 26 15.59 -18.69 -10.07
CA TYR A 26 15.62 -18.20 -8.69
C TYR A 26 15.92 -16.69 -8.64
N GLY A 27 16.92 -16.21 -9.39
CA GLY A 27 17.22 -14.78 -9.48
C GLY A 27 16.07 -13.97 -10.09
N PHE A 28 15.38 -14.53 -11.09
CA PHE A 28 14.20 -13.92 -11.68
C PHE A 28 13.03 -13.82 -10.68
N TYR A 29 12.78 -14.88 -9.90
CA TYR A 29 11.77 -14.90 -8.85
C TYR A 29 11.99 -13.79 -7.81
N ILE A 30 13.22 -13.64 -7.30
CA ILE A 30 13.58 -12.57 -6.36
C ILE A 30 13.37 -11.18 -6.97
N THR A 31 13.70 -11.02 -8.25
CA THR A 31 13.52 -9.74 -8.96
C THR A 31 12.04 -9.39 -9.13
N LEU A 32 11.21 -10.38 -9.46
CA LEU A 32 9.77 -10.20 -9.58
C LEU A 32 9.13 -9.78 -8.27
N GLU A 33 9.45 -10.46 -7.17
CA GLU A 33 8.90 -10.16 -5.85
C GLU A 33 9.21 -8.72 -5.43
N LYS A 34 10.46 -8.29 -5.63
CA LYS A 34 10.87 -6.91 -5.37
C LYS A 34 10.12 -5.91 -6.26
N SER A 35 10.01 -6.21 -7.55
CA SER A 35 9.34 -5.31 -8.51
C SER A 35 7.84 -5.15 -8.21
N ILE A 36 7.19 -6.21 -7.72
CA ILE A 36 5.79 -6.15 -7.30
C ILE A 36 5.64 -5.20 -6.12
N HIS A 37 6.46 -5.36 -5.08
CA HIS A 37 6.41 -4.51 -3.90
C HIS A 37 6.68 -3.03 -4.24
N ASP A 38 7.68 -2.75 -5.06
CA ASP A 38 8.00 -1.40 -5.52
C ASP A 38 6.92 -0.80 -6.43
N SER A 39 6.19 -1.63 -7.17
CA SER A 39 5.02 -1.18 -7.93
C SER A 39 3.88 -0.79 -6.99
N VAL A 40 3.64 -1.59 -5.95
CA VAL A 40 2.58 -1.32 -4.97
C VAL A 40 2.78 0.00 -4.29
N ARG A 41 3.96 0.19 -3.71
CA ARG A 41 4.31 1.44 -3.04
C ARG A 41 4.06 2.65 -3.94
N ARG A 42 4.61 2.66 -5.15
CA ARG A 42 4.52 3.83 -6.05
C ARG A 42 3.09 4.16 -6.45
N THR A 43 2.27 3.16 -6.73
CA THR A 43 0.86 3.38 -7.07
C THR A 43 0.10 3.93 -5.86
N THR A 44 0.28 3.36 -4.68
CA THR A 44 -0.39 3.83 -3.45
C THR A 44 0.06 5.24 -3.07
N GLU A 45 1.36 5.55 -3.17
CA GLU A 45 1.89 6.90 -2.93
C GLU A 45 1.28 7.93 -3.90
N SER A 46 1.12 7.57 -5.18
CA SER A 46 0.48 8.43 -6.18
C SER A 46 -0.98 8.69 -5.81
N LEU A 47 -1.75 7.63 -5.52
CA LEU A 47 -3.16 7.75 -5.15
C LEU A 47 -3.35 8.58 -3.87
N LEU A 48 -2.49 8.37 -2.87
CA LEU A 48 -2.52 9.15 -1.63
C LEU A 48 -2.18 10.63 -1.90
N ALA A 49 -1.26 10.91 -2.81
CA ALA A 49 -0.95 12.28 -3.20
C ALA A 49 -2.15 12.95 -3.89
N ASP A 50 -2.87 12.23 -4.76
CA ASP A 50 -4.06 12.74 -5.43
C ASP A 50 -5.19 13.03 -4.43
N VAL A 51 -5.44 12.12 -3.48
CA VAL A 51 -6.41 12.32 -2.39
C VAL A 51 -6.06 13.55 -1.55
N ILE A 52 -4.79 13.71 -1.18
CA ILE A 52 -4.34 14.86 -0.38
C ILE A 52 -4.48 16.16 -1.16
N TYR A 53 -4.20 16.13 -2.47
CA TYR A 53 -4.38 17.28 -3.33
C TYR A 53 -5.85 17.70 -3.39
N GLU A 54 -6.77 16.75 -3.57
CA GLU A 54 -8.22 16.99 -3.58
C GLU A 54 -8.72 17.59 -2.25
N ILE A 55 -8.29 17.02 -1.11
CA ILE A 55 -8.62 17.56 0.22
C ILE A 55 -8.06 18.98 0.42
N GLN A 56 -6.85 19.26 -0.07
CA GLN A 56 -6.23 20.59 0.07
C GLN A 56 -6.90 21.64 -0.83
N GLU A 57 -7.28 21.26 -2.05
CA GLU A 57 -7.99 22.13 -2.98
C GLU A 57 -9.37 22.50 -2.43
N ASP A 58 -10.06 21.53 -1.82
CA ASP A 58 -11.36 21.72 -1.20
C ASP A 58 -11.32 21.92 0.33
N ALA A 59 -10.17 22.41 0.83
CA ALA A 59 -9.93 22.60 2.27
C ALA A 59 -11.05 23.35 3.01
N PRO A 60 -11.68 24.41 2.46
CA PRO A 60 -12.80 25.07 3.14
C PRO A 60 -14.00 24.15 3.37
N ASN A 61 -14.30 23.25 2.44
CA ASN A 61 -15.39 22.28 2.56
C ASN A 61 -14.99 21.12 3.47
N PHE A 62 -13.73 20.66 3.41
CA PHE A 62 -13.22 19.66 4.35
C PHE A 62 -13.38 20.11 5.81
N VAL A 63 -13.00 21.34 6.14
CA VAL A 63 -13.09 21.89 7.50
C VAL A 63 -14.52 22.23 7.92
N SER A 64 -15.37 22.61 6.97
CA SER A 64 -16.77 22.96 7.25
C SER A 64 -17.73 21.77 7.19
N SER A 65 -17.29 20.63 6.66
CA SER A 65 -18.04 19.38 6.66
C SER A 65 -18.49 19.05 8.08
N GLN A 66 -19.76 18.68 8.21
CA GLN A 66 -20.33 18.38 9.52
C GLN A 66 -19.70 17.12 10.12
N THR A 67 -19.23 16.22 9.25
CA THR A 67 -18.32 15.12 9.59
C THR A 67 -17.25 14.98 8.49
N ILE A 68 -16.01 14.69 8.90
CA ILE A 68 -14.92 14.36 7.96
C ILE A 68 -15.25 13.07 7.20
N ASP A 69 -16.01 12.16 7.82
CA ASP A 69 -16.45 10.89 7.24
C ASP A 69 -17.30 11.08 5.99
N ASP A 70 -18.29 12.00 6.04
CA ASP A 70 -19.12 12.34 4.88
C ASP A 70 -18.26 12.85 3.71
N TYR A 71 -17.28 13.72 3.99
CA TYR A 71 -16.41 14.28 2.96
C TYR A 71 -15.56 13.21 2.26
N ILE A 72 -14.89 12.35 3.04
CA ILE A 72 -14.02 11.33 2.45
C ILE A 72 -14.79 10.20 1.76
N GLY A 73 -16.05 9.97 2.15
CA GLY A 73 -16.94 9.01 1.49
C GLY A 73 -17.30 9.41 0.06
N ASP A 74 -17.28 10.71 -0.25
CA ASP A 74 -17.55 11.24 -1.59
C ASP A 74 -16.30 11.27 -2.50
N LEU A 75 -15.09 11.01 -1.96
CA LEU A 75 -13.86 10.99 -2.75
C LEU A 75 -13.87 9.83 -3.76
N THR A 76 -13.53 10.13 -5.01
CA THR A 76 -13.58 9.14 -6.10
C THR A 76 -12.62 7.95 -5.90
N GLN A 77 -11.61 8.12 -5.04
CA GLN A 77 -10.62 7.09 -4.71
C GLN A 77 -11.08 6.19 -3.54
N ALA A 78 -12.21 6.52 -2.89
CA ALA A 78 -12.89 5.70 -1.90
C ALA A 78 -13.66 4.57 -2.60
N ASP A 79 -12.93 3.62 -3.17
CA ASP A 79 -13.50 2.43 -3.79
C ASP A 79 -13.38 1.21 -2.88
N ALA A 80 -14.09 0.12 -3.21
CA ALA A 80 -14.08 -1.12 -2.42
C ALA A 80 -12.68 -1.72 -2.18
N ASP A 81 -11.71 -1.37 -3.03
CA ASP A 81 -10.34 -1.89 -3.00
C ASP A 81 -9.33 -0.96 -2.28
N ALA A 82 -9.74 0.25 -1.90
CA ALA A 82 -8.87 1.24 -1.26
C ALA A 82 -9.57 1.93 -0.09
N ARG A 83 -9.05 1.72 1.13
CA ARG A 83 -9.59 2.32 2.35
C ARG A 83 -8.81 3.57 2.72
N ILE A 84 -9.51 4.70 2.84
CA ILE A 84 -8.95 5.99 3.26
C ILE A 84 -9.35 6.23 4.71
N GLN A 85 -8.38 6.59 5.54
CA GLN A 85 -8.58 6.97 6.94
C GLN A 85 -7.99 8.36 7.17
N VAL A 86 -8.72 9.17 7.94
CA VAL A 86 -8.23 10.46 8.43
C VAL A 86 -7.97 10.34 9.92
N ILE A 87 -6.74 10.63 10.33
CA ILE A 87 -6.28 10.49 11.71
C ILE A 87 -5.84 11.86 12.22
N ASN A 88 -6.33 12.26 13.39
CA ASN A 88 -5.90 13.53 14.02
C ASN A 88 -4.54 13.39 14.72
N GLY A 89 -3.99 14.52 15.21
CA GLY A 89 -2.70 14.55 15.91
C GLY A 89 -2.62 13.76 17.22
N PHE A 90 -3.74 13.26 17.74
CA PHE A 90 -3.78 12.37 18.91
C PHE A 90 -3.84 10.89 18.52
N GLY A 91 -3.76 10.57 17.22
CA GLY A 91 -3.88 9.20 16.71
C GLY A 91 -5.32 8.69 16.64
N THR A 92 -6.32 9.54 16.89
CA THR A 92 -7.74 9.14 16.80
C THR A 92 -8.18 9.21 15.35
N VAL A 93 -8.85 8.15 14.88
CA VAL A 93 -9.45 8.12 13.55
C VAL A 93 -10.73 8.95 13.57
N VAL A 94 -10.78 9.98 12.73
CA VAL A 94 -11.90 10.95 12.64
C VAL A 94 -12.73 10.78 11.37
N GLY A 95 -12.32 9.88 10.47
CA GLY A 95 -13.09 9.43 9.31
C GLY A 95 -12.46 8.18 8.71
N ASP A 96 -13.28 7.27 8.19
CA ASP A 96 -12.84 6.04 7.54
C ASP A 96 -13.83 5.56 6.49
N THR A 97 -13.41 5.52 5.22
CA THR A 97 -14.30 5.15 4.11
C THR A 97 -14.83 3.72 4.16
N ALA A 98 -14.24 2.83 4.97
CA ALA A 98 -14.68 1.45 5.11
C ALA A 98 -15.53 1.19 6.38
N LEU A 99 -15.63 2.15 7.30
CA LEU A 99 -16.33 1.99 8.57
C LEU A 99 -17.45 3.03 8.68
N SER A 100 -18.60 2.61 9.21
CA SER A 100 -19.63 3.59 9.60
C SER A 100 -19.19 4.40 10.82
N ASP A 101 -19.70 5.62 10.99
CA ASP A 101 -19.56 6.46 12.19
C ASP A 101 -19.61 5.71 13.53
N ARG A 102 -20.54 4.75 13.69
CA ARG A 102 -20.67 3.98 14.93
C ARG A 102 -19.49 3.05 15.19
N ALA A 103 -18.91 2.50 14.14
CA ALA A 103 -17.75 1.60 14.22
C ALA A 103 -16.44 2.39 14.38
N LEU A 104 -16.41 3.66 13.96
CA LEU A 104 -15.28 4.57 14.21
C LEU A 104 -15.08 4.85 15.70
N VAL A 105 -16.16 4.99 16.48
CA VAL A 105 -16.09 5.28 17.92
C VAL A 105 -15.45 4.14 18.71
N ASP A 106 -15.66 2.90 18.27
CA ASP A 106 -15.12 1.69 18.91
C ASP A 106 -13.73 1.30 18.36
N LEU A 107 -13.17 2.10 17.45
CA LEU A 107 -11.88 1.82 16.85
C LEU A 107 -10.74 2.22 17.79
N ASP A 108 -9.75 1.33 17.93
CA ASP A 108 -8.55 1.60 18.71
C ASP A 108 -7.82 2.85 18.18
N ASN A 109 -7.12 3.55 19.07
CA ASN A 109 -6.26 4.66 18.69
C ASN A 109 -5.06 4.15 17.87
N HIS A 110 -4.67 4.86 16.82
CA HIS A 110 -3.60 4.48 15.90
C HIS A 110 -2.25 5.20 16.18
N ALA A 111 -2.11 5.90 17.30
CA ALA A 111 -0.89 6.65 17.64
C ALA A 111 0.36 5.77 17.77
N ASP A 112 0.19 4.48 18.06
CA ASP A 112 1.26 3.49 18.19
C ASP A 112 1.65 2.84 16.85
N ARG A 113 0.89 3.12 15.79
CA ARG A 113 1.13 2.50 14.50
C ARG A 113 2.38 3.05 13.82
N PRO A 114 3.24 2.18 13.27
CA PRO A 114 4.50 2.60 12.67
C PRO A 114 4.31 3.55 11.47
N GLU A 115 3.25 3.38 10.68
CA GLU A 115 2.93 4.30 9.58
C GLU A 115 2.52 5.69 10.11
N PHE A 116 1.76 5.75 11.20
CA PHE A 116 1.35 7.02 11.81
C PHE A 116 2.54 7.76 12.41
N ILE A 117 3.36 7.08 13.23
CA ILE A 117 4.52 7.67 13.90
C ILE A 117 5.48 8.27 12.85
N LYS A 118 5.83 7.49 11.81
CA LYS A 118 6.72 7.96 10.75
C LYS A 118 6.13 9.15 9.98
N ALA A 119 4.83 9.08 9.63
CA ALA A 119 4.16 10.18 8.94
C ALA A 119 4.10 11.45 9.80
N TRP A 120 3.87 11.30 11.10
CA TRP A 120 3.81 12.42 12.03
C TRP A 120 5.18 13.12 12.18
N GLU A 121 6.26 12.35 12.27
CA GLU A 121 7.62 12.85 12.47
C GLU A 121 8.27 13.37 11.18
N THR A 122 8.08 12.68 10.06
CA THR A 122 8.83 12.92 8.81
C THR A 122 7.96 13.42 7.66
N GLY A 123 6.63 13.41 7.82
CA GLY A 123 5.65 13.76 6.80
C GLY A 123 5.12 12.57 6.00
N VAL A 124 5.85 11.45 5.94
CA VAL A 124 5.45 10.22 5.22
C VAL A 124 5.74 9.00 6.09
N GLY A 125 4.88 8.00 6.04
CA GLY A 125 5.04 6.76 6.78
C GLY A 125 4.45 5.59 6.01
N GLU A 126 5.06 4.41 6.17
CA GLU A 126 4.62 3.20 5.49
C GLU A 126 4.75 2.00 6.41
N ASP A 127 3.81 1.07 6.26
CA ASP A 127 3.83 -0.24 6.90
C ASP A 127 3.16 -1.31 6.03
N VAL A 128 3.64 -2.56 6.16
CA VAL A 128 3.02 -3.74 5.53
C VAL A 128 2.66 -4.70 6.63
N ARG A 129 1.39 -5.06 6.71
CA ARG A 129 0.90 -5.97 7.73
C ARG A 129 -0.16 -6.92 7.19
N PHE A 130 -0.18 -8.11 7.74
CA PHE A 130 -1.16 -9.11 7.41
C PHE A 130 -2.52 -8.75 8.02
N SER A 131 -3.56 -8.66 7.19
CA SER A 131 -4.95 -8.53 7.63
C SER A 131 -5.54 -9.91 7.88
N SER A 132 -5.87 -10.23 9.13
CA SER A 132 -6.53 -11.50 9.48
C SER A 132 -7.93 -11.61 8.89
N VAL A 133 -8.64 -10.49 8.74
CA VAL A 133 -10.01 -10.44 8.19
C VAL A 133 -10.00 -10.72 6.69
N LEU A 134 -9.07 -10.11 5.94
CA LEU A 134 -8.97 -10.28 4.49
C LEU A 134 -8.03 -11.42 4.09
N SER A 135 -7.30 -11.99 5.05
CA SER A 135 -6.30 -13.06 4.86
C SER A 135 -5.23 -12.72 3.82
N VAL A 136 -4.84 -11.45 3.74
CA VAL A 136 -3.85 -10.92 2.79
C VAL A 136 -2.98 -9.85 3.42
N ASP A 137 -1.78 -9.66 2.86
CA ASP A 137 -0.93 -8.52 3.20
C ASP A 137 -1.53 -7.23 2.66
N MET A 138 -1.62 -6.25 3.55
CA MET A 138 -2.13 -4.92 3.30
C MET A 138 -0.95 -3.93 3.37
N PHE A 139 -0.87 -3.05 2.39
CA PHE A 139 0.08 -1.94 2.34
C PHE A 139 -0.60 -0.68 2.86
N TYR A 140 -0.01 -0.05 3.87
CA TYR A 140 -0.46 1.19 4.48
C TYR A 140 0.51 2.29 4.12
N SER A 141 0.03 3.29 3.39
CA SER A 141 0.77 4.52 3.12
C SER A 141 0.12 5.66 3.89
N ALA A 142 0.90 6.39 4.66
CA ALA A 142 0.46 7.47 5.52
C ALA A 142 1.19 8.75 5.15
N ARG A 143 0.46 9.87 5.10
CA ARG A 143 1.06 11.18 4.82
C ARG A 143 0.41 12.25 5.67
N LYS A 144 1.26 13.09 6.24
CA LYS A 144 0.83 14.23 7.06
C LYS A 144 0.40 15.38 6.16
N MET A 145 -0.69 16.03 6.52
CA MET A 145 -1.20 17.22 5.86
C MET A 145 -1.67 18.25 6.89
N TYR A 146 -1.60 19.52 6.52
CA TYR A 146 -2.05 20.63 7.36
C TYR A 146 -3.24 21.32 6.69
N VAL A 147 -4.41 21.28 7.34
CA VAL A 147 -5.65 21.85 6.82
C VAL A 147 -6.46 22.45 7.98
N GLY A 148 -7.05 23.63 7.77
CA GLY A 148 -7.90 24.28 8.77
C GLY A 148 -7.21 24.59 10.10
N ASP A 149 -5.92 24.96 10.02
CA ASP A 149 -5.05 25.16 11.17
C ASP A 149 -4.80 23.93 12.07
N GLN A 150 -4.99 22.73 11.52
CA GLN A 150 -4.75 21.48 12.20
C GLN A 150 -3.96 20.50 11.35
N ASP A 151 -3.15 19.69 12.02
CA ASP A 151 -2.41 18.59 11.40
C ASP A 151 -3.26 17.31 11.40
N TYR A 152 -3.34 16.68 10.25
CA TYR A 152 -3.96 15.37 10.03
C TYR A 152 -2.96 14.42 9.38
N VAL A 153 -3.17 13.13 9.59
CA VAL A 153 -2.49 12.05 8.87
C VAL A 153 -3.53 11.31 8.06
N ILE A 154 -3.37 11.32 6.74
CA ILE A 154 -4.20 10.53 5.84
C ILE A 154 -3.51 9.21 5.60
N VAL A 155 -4.24 8.12 5.79
CA VAL A 155 -3.75 6.76 5.58
C VAL A 155 -4.56 6.09 4.49
N LEU A 156 -3.88 5.66 3.43
CA LEU A 156 -4.42 4.82 2.39
C LEU A 156 -3.99 3.37 2.63
N ALA A 157 -4.96 2.48 2.75
CA ALA A 157 -4.74 1.05 2.94
C ALA A 157 -5.22 0.27 1.72
N VAL A 158 -4.32 -0.46 1.08
CA VAL A 158 -4.62 -1.28 -0.11
C VAL A 158 -4.14 -2.72 0.05
N PRO A 159 -4.89 -3.72 -0.45
CA PRO A 159 -4.44 -5.10 -0.48
C PRO A 159 -3.34 -5.29 -1.52
N MET A 160 -2.23 -5.93 -1.15
CA MET A 160 -1.05 -6.10 -2.03
C MET A 160 -1.33 -6.91 -3.31
N HIS A 161 -2.43 -7.65 -3.37
CA HIS A 161 -2.79 -8.48 -4.52
C HIS A 161 -3.70 -7.78 -5.56
N HIS A 162 -4.26 -6.61 -5.24
CA HIS A 162 -5.23 -5.91 -6.09
C HIS A 162 -4.63 -4.94 -7.10
N LEU A 163 -3.31 -4.80 -7.19
CA LEU A 163 -2.71 -3.98 -8.25
C LEU A 163 -2.61 -4.74 -9.57
N LYS A 164 -3.78 -5.05 -10.11
CA LYS A 164 -3.96 -5.53 -11.47
C LYS A 164 -4.86 -4.53 -12.19
N ALA A 165 -4.19 -3.54 -12.81
CA ALA A 165 -4.70 -2.64 -13.83
C ALA A 165 -5.86 -1.69 -13.43
N SER A 166 -5.51 -0.51 -12.89
CA SER A 166 -6.21 0.69 -13.36
C SER A 166 -5.58 1.08 -14.70
N PRO A 167 -6.35 1.11 -15.81
CA PRO A 167 -5.87 1.69 -17.04
C PRO A 167 -5.66 3.18 -16.76
N THR A 168 -4.46 3.67 -17.06
CA THR A 168 -4.26 5.09 -17.37
C THR A 168 -5.30 5.49 -18.42
N SER A 169 -6.33 6.20 -18.00
CA SER A 169 -7.23 6.95 -18.88
C SER A 169 -6.63 8.33 -19.16
#